data_AF-A0A6B3F2V3-F1
#
_entry.id   AF-A0A6B3F2V3-F1
#
_cell.length_a   1.000
_cell.length_b   1.000
_cell.length_c   1.000
_cell.angle_alpha   90.00
_cell.angle_beta   90.00
_cell.angle_gamma   90.00
#
_symmetry.space_group_name_H-M   'P 1'
#
loop_
_entity.id
_entity.type
_entity.pdbx_description
1 polymer ?
#
loop_
_entity_poly.entity_id
_entity_poly.type
_entity_poly.pdbx_seq_one_letter_code
_entity_poly.pdbx_strand_id
1 'polypeptide(L)'
;YNEDGYTDLVVGSPNEAVGSVAGAGFADILFGGPGGLGTGPVKAQHLEQGAGTGSLKVSTPETNDHMGQSLAAGTTAEGRPWILIGVPGESIGNLAAAGMATYVYGNTSRSLYQDLPVNTPGASEAGDKFGAAVAGDENYFAIGAPG
;
A
#
# COMPACT_ATOMS: atom_id res chain seq x y z
N TYR A 1 4.34 -2.91 13.94
CA TYR A 1 3.86 -3.78 12.84
C TYR A 1 4.04 -5.26 13.20
N ASN A 2 5.23 -5.67 13.65
CA ASN A 2 5.53 -7.05 14.06
C ASN A 2 5.21 -7.34 15.55
N GLU A 3 4.58 -6.39 16.27
CA GLU A 3 4.16 -6.50 17.67
C GLU A 3 5.29 -6.80 18.67
N ASP A 4 6.52 -6.36 18.37
CA ASP A 4 7.70 -6.58 19.23
C ASP A 4 7.92 -5.49 20.29
N GLY A 5 7.04 -4.50 20.35
CA GLY A 5 7.10 -3.38 21.29
C GLY A 5 7.93 -2.18 20.82
N TYR A 6 8.49 -2.21 19.61
CA TYR A 6 9.23 -1.10 19.03
C TYR A 6 8.47 -0.42 17.89
N THR A 7 8.77 0.88 17.66
CA THR A 7 8.20 1.64 16.56
C THR A 7 8.86 1.22 15.24
N ASP A 8 8.02 0.92 14.26
CA ASP A 8 8.44 0.64 12.87
C ASP A 8 8.19 1.86 11.99
N LEU A 9 8.96 1.98 10.91
CA LEU A 9 8.80 3.03 9.90
C LEU A 9 8.34 2.41 8.57
N VAL A 10 7.37 3.04 7.92
CA VAL A 10 6.98 2.70 6.54
C VAL A 10 7.44 3.82 5.61
N VAL A 11 8.13 3.45 4.53
CA VAL A 11 8.66 4.39 3.54
C VAL A 11 8.12 4.02 2.17
N GLY A 12 7.62 5.00 1.43
CA GLY A 12 7.15 4.84 0.07
C GLY A 12 8.16 5.42 -0.91
N SER A 13 8.38 4.72 -2.02
CA SER A 13 9.33 5.08 -3.07
C SER A 13 8.62 5.11 -4.44
N PRO A 14 7.63 5.98 -4.65
CA PRO A 14 6.68 5.89 -5.77
C PRO A 14 7.29 6.07 -7.17
N ASN A 15 8.50 6.62 -7.27
CA ASN A 15 9.15 6.85 -8.58
C ASN A 15 10.24 5.81 -8.89
N GLU A 16 10.51 4.90 -7.97
CA GLU A 16 11.48 3.83 -8.21
C GLU A 16 10.96 2.80 -9.21
N ALA A 17 11.90 2.11 -9.86
CA ALA A 17 11.57 1.04 -10.77
C ALA A 17 11.45 -0.30 -10.02
N VAL A 18 10.47 -1.11 -10.39
CA VAL A 18 10.41 -2.53 -10.04
C VAL A 18 10.95 -3.33 -11.23
N GLY A 19 12.15 -3.89 -11.09
CA GLY A 19 12.88 -4.47 -12.23
C GLY A 19 13.17 -3.40 -13.30
N SER A 20 12.57 -3.55 -14.49
CA SER A 20 12.67 -2.56 -15.59
C SER A 20 11.45 -1.64 -15.72
N VAL A 21 10.45 -1.78 -14.83
CA VAL A 21 9.20 -1.05 -14.91
C VAL A 21 9.35 0.28 -14.18
N ALA A 22 9.57 1.35 -14.93
CA ALA A 22 9.85 2.67 -14.38
C ALA A 22 8.63 3.27 -13.67
N GLY A 23 8.82 3.85 -12.49
CA GLY A 23 7.75 4.50 -11.74
C GLY A 23 6.67 3.54 -11.22
N ALA A 24 6.92 2.22 -11.23
CA ALA A 24 6.05 1.26 -10.57
C ALA A 24 5.96 1.56 -9.06
N GLY A 25 7.09 1.91 -8.46
CA GLY A 25 7.19 2.22 -7.04
C GLY A 25 7.03 0.99 -6.14
N PHE A 26 7.25 1.21 -4.85
CA PHE A 26 7.13 0.21 -3.80
C PHE A 26 7.08 0.89 -2.42
N ALA A 27 6.90 0.09 -1.38
CA ALA A 27 7.08 0.52 0.00
C ALA A 27 7.98 -0.44 0.79
N ASP A 28 8.70 0.09 1.77
CA ASP A 28 9.51 -0.68 2.70
C ASP A 28 9.03 -0.46 4.13
N ILE A 29 9.01 -1.53 4.92
CA ILE A 29 8.87 -1.45 6.39
C ILE A 29 10.26 -1.61 6.98
N LEU A 30 10.73 -0.62 7.75
CA LEU A 30 11.96 -0.70 8.53
C LEU A 30 11.57 -0.98 9.98
N PHE A 31 11.99 -2.14 10.49
CA PHE A 31 11.58 -2.60 11.81
C PHE A 31 12.40 -1.94 12.92
N GLY A 32 11.72 -1.58 14.00
CA GLY A 32 12.33 -1.09 15.23
C GLY A 32 13.12 -2.16 15.99
N GLY A 33 13.79 -1.73 17.05
CA GLY A 33 14.49 -2.60 17.97
C GLY A 33 15.04 -1.82 19.17
N PRO A 34 15.72 -2.50 20.12
CA PRO A 34 16.24 -1.87 21.34
C PRO A 34 17.18 -0.68 21.09
N GLY A 35 17.85 -0.63 19.94
CA GLY A 35 18.74 0.45 19.53
C GLY A 35 18.14 1.39 18.48
N GLY A 36 16.84 1.30 18.19
CA GLY A 36 16.17 2.06 17.12
C GLY A 36 15.94 1.25 15.84
N LEU A 37 15.64 1.95 14.74
CA LEU A 37 15.32 1.34 13.45
C LEU A 37 16.47 0.45 12.93
N GLY A 38 16.12 -0.74 12.43
CA GLY A 38 17.04 -1.71 11.85
C GLY A 38 17.90 -2.48 12.86
N THR A 39 17.65 -2.32 14.16
CA THR A 39 18.42 -2.98 15.23
C THR A 39 17.79 -4.27 15.77
N GLY A 40 16.56 -4.57 15.34
CA GLY A 40 15.88 -5.84 15.62
C GLY A 40 16.42 -7.03 14.80
N PRO A 41 15.93 -8.25 15.08
CA PRO A 41 16.34 -9.46 14.37
C PRO A 41 15.90 -9.47 12.90
N VAL A 42 14.73 -8.88 12.62
CA VAL A 42 14.28 -8.57 11.26
C VAL A 42 14.55 -7.09 11.05
N LYS A 43 15.21 -6.73 9.94
CA LYS A 43 15.61 -5.34 9.69
C LYS A 43 14.61 -4.59 8.83
N ALA A 44 14.14 -5.22 7.78
CA ALA A 44 13.18 -4.63 6.87
C ALA A 44 12.33 -5.68 6.16
N GLN A 45 11.20 -5.24 5.62
CA GLN A 45 10.35 -5.98 4.71
C GLN A 45 10.04 -5.11 3.50
N HIS A 46 10.35 -5.63 2.31
CA HIS A 46 10.06 -4.98 1.04
C HIS A 46 8.66 -5.37 0.53
N LEU A 47 7.91 -4.41 0.02
CA LEU A 47 6.55 -4.56 -0.51
C LEU A 47 6.46 -3.95 -1.90
N GLU A 48 6.33 -4.79 -2.91
CA GLU A 48 6.14 -4.40 -4.31
C GLU A 48 5.03 -5.25 -4.95
N GLN A 49 4.44 -4.74 -6.03
CA GLN A 49 3.53 -5.50 -6.87
C GLN A 49 4.29 -6.65 -7.56
N GLY A 50 3.69 -7.82 -7.62
CA GLY A 50 4.26 -9.05 -8.20
C GLY A 50 5.02 -9.91 -7.19
N ALA A 51 5.17 -9.46 -5.95
CA ALA A 51 5.91 -10.16 -4.90
C ALA A 51 5.07 -10.50 -3.66
N GLY A 52 5.61 -11.36 -2.79
CA GLY A 52 5.01 -11.65 -1.49
C GLY A 52 3.76 -12.55 -1.56
N THR A 53 2.67 -12.11 -0.93
CA THR A 53 1.43 -12.88 -0.72
C THR A 53 0.19 -12.02 -0.96
N GLY A 54 -0.99 -12.65 -1.09
CA GLY A 54 -2.27 -11.95 -1.25
C GLY A 54 -2.37 -11.18 -2.58
N SER A 55 -3.06 -10.04 -2.56
CA SER A 55 -3.23 -9.16 -3.72
C SER A 55 -1.90 -8.63 -4.28
N LEU A 56 -0.90 -8.32 -3.44
CA LEU A 56 0.42 -7.87 -3.91
C LEU A 56 1.07 -8.89 -4.85
N LYS A 57 0.98 -10.19 -4.53
CA LYS A 57 1.59 -11.26 -5.34
C LYS A 57 1.03 -11.34 -6.75
N VAL A 58 -0.25 -11.02 -6.92
CA VAL A 58 -0.98 -11.17 -8.19
C VAL A 58 -1.20 -9.85 -8.93
N SER A 59 -0.94 -8.72 -8.28
CA SER A 59 -0.86 -7.41 -8.94
C SER A 59 0.44 -7.36 -9.75
N THR A 60 0.38 -6.82 -10.96
CA THR A 60 1.55 -6.73 -11.84
C THR A 60 2.04 -5.29 -11.79
N PRO A 61 3.34 -5.03 -11.58
CA PRO A 61 3.87 -3.68 -11.65
C PRO A 61 3.77 -3.16 -13.09
N GLU A 62 3.21 -1.97 -13.25
CA GLU A 62 3.07 -1.23 -14.48
C GLU A 62 3.83 0.10 -14.41
N THR A 63 4.09 0.68 -15.58
CA THR A 63 4.83 1.94 -15.66
C THR A 63 3.96 3.07 -15.11
N ASN A 64 4.50 3.82 -14.15
CA ASN A 64 3.82 4.90 -13.43
C ASN A 64 2.68 4.46 -12.50
N ASP A 65 2.68 3.24 -11.94
CA ASP A 65 1.72 2.86 -10.88
C ASP A 65 1.86 3.70 -9.62
N HIS A 66 3.09 4.12 -9.32
CA HIS A 66 3.43 4.95 -8.18
C HIS A 66 3.01 4.33 -6.84
N MET A 67 3.23 3.02 -6.67
CA MET A 67 3.01 2.36 -5.38
C MET A 67 3.83 3.04 -4.28
N GLY A 68 3.17 3.34 -3.16
CA GLY A 68 3.80 4.07 -2.06
C GLY A 68 3.68 5.59 -2.18
N GLN A 69 2.90 6.12 -3.13
CA GLN A 69 2.70 7.56 -3.27
C GLN A 69 1.98 8.18 -2.06
N SER A 70 1.09 7.43 -1.43
CA SER A 70 0.47 7.82 -0.17
C SER A 70 0.52 6.65 0.83
N LEU A 71 0.67 6.97 2.11
CA LEU A 71 0.84 5.98 3.18
C LEU A 71 0.03 6.38 4.41
N ALA A 72 -0.61 5.39 5.02
CA ALA A 72 -1.13 5.47 6.38
C ALA A 72 -0.81 4.16 7.11
N ALA A 73 -0.57 4.23 8.41
CA ALA A 73 -0.35 3.06 9.24
C ALA A 73 -0.90 3.30 10.64
N GLY A 74 -1.30 2.23 11.31
CA GLY A 74 -1.87 2.30 12.66
C GLY A 74 -2.17 0.92 13.21
N THR A 75 -3.08 0.87 14.19
CA THR A 75 -3.60 -0.36 14.79
C THR A 75 -5.12 -0.33 14.79
N THR A 76 -5.79 -1.47 14.60
CA THR A 76 -7.26 -1.55 14.76
C THR A 76 -7.65 -1.42 16.23
N ALA A 77 -8.95 -1.30 16.52
CA ALA A 77 -9.47 -1.28 17.88
C ALA A 77 -9.06 -2.52 18.72
N GLU A 78 -8.81 -3.66 18.08
CA GLU A 78 -8.30 -4.88 18.73
C GLU A 78 -6.76 -4.93 18.82
N GLY A 79 -6.07 -3.85 18.47
CA GLY A 79 -4.61 -3.72 18.55
C GLY A 79 -3.83 -4.27 17.35
N ARG A 80 -4.51 -4.78 16.32
CA ARG A 80 -3.84 -5.37 15.14
C ARG A 80 -3.21 -4.28 14.27
N PRO A 81 -1.89 -4.31 14.01
CA PRO A 81 -1.25 -3.35 13.11
C PRO A 81 -1.78 -3.41 11.68
N TRP A 82 -1.73 -2.29 10.97
CA TRP A 82 -2.09 -2.22 9.56
C TRP A 82 -1.28 -1.14 8.85
N ILE A 83 -1.10 -1.33 7.54
CA ILE A 83 -0.55 -0.34 6.61
C ILE A 83 -1.52 -0.23 5.43
N LEU A 84 -1.75 0.98 4.96
CA LEU A 84 -2.49 1.28 3.74
C LEU A 84 -1.57 2.04 2.79
N ILE A 85 -1.42 1.51 1.58
CA ILE A 85 -0.46 1.98 0.56
C ILE A 85 -1.23 2.43 -0.68
N GLY A 86 -1.18 3.70 -1.03
CA GLY A 86 -1.77 4.22 -2.27
C GLY A 86 -0.94 3.88 -3.50
N VAL A 87 -1.63 3.54 -4.58
CA VAL A 87 -1.09 3.24 -5.92
C VAL A 87 -1.97 3.96 -6.97
N PRO A 88 -1.96 5.31 -7.00
CA PRO A 88 -2.92 6.08 -7.79
C PRO A 88 -2.71 5.97 -9.30
N GLY A 89 -1.59 5.42 -9.75
CA GLY A 89 -1.32 5.18 -11.17
C GLY A 89 -1.84 3.85 -11.70
N GLU A 90 -2.26 2.94 -10.81
CA GLU A 90 -2.69 1.58 -11.18
C GLU A 90 -3.76 1.59 -12.26
N SER A 91 -3.59 0.76 -13.28
CA SER A 91 -4.65 0.48 -14.24
C SER A 91 -5.61 -0.58 -13.70
N ILE A 92 -6.92 -0.30 -13.76
CA ILE A 92 -7.95 -1.30 -13.47
C ILE A 92 -8.52 -1.79 -14.81
N GLY A 93 -8.07 -2.97 -15.25
CA GLY A 93 -8.40 -3.47 -16.59
C GLY A 93 -7.76 -2.61 -17.68
N ASN A 94 -8.57 -1.93 -18.49
CA ASN A 94 -8.09 -1.00 -19.53
C ASN A 94 -8.20 0.48 -19.12
N LEU A 95 -8.50 0.75 -17.85
CA LEU A 95 -8.72 2.08 -17.31
C LEU A 95 -7.42 2.58 -16.69
N ALA A 96 -6.62 3.29 -17.49
CA ALA A 96 -5.34 3.82 -17.04
C ALA A 96 -5.50 4.78 -15.86
N ALA A 97 -4.68 4.61 -14.82
CA ALA A 97 -4.69 5.45 -13.62
C ALA A 97 -6.08 5.61 -12.96
N ALA A 98 -6.91 4.57 -13.02
CA ALA A 98 -8.08 4.47 -12.15
C ALA A 98 -7.64 4.42 -10.68
N GLY A 99 -6.49 3.80 -10.42
CA GLY A 99 -5.83 3.79 -9.13
C GLY A 99 -6.35 2.71 -8.19
N MET A 100 -5.54 2.40 -7.18
CA MET A 100 -5.92 1.53 -6.08
C MET A 100 -5.24 1.94 -4.77
N ALA A 101 -5.65 1.34 -3.66
CA ALA A 101 -4.88 1.27 -2.44
C ALA A 101 -4.73 -0.18 -2.00
N THR A 102 -3.61 -0.52 -1.35
CA THR A 102 -3.34 -1.86 -0.84
C THR A 102 -3.26 -1.82 0.69
N TYR A 103 -4.17 -2.54 1.35
CA TYR A 103 -4.08 -2.86 2.78
C TYR A 103 -3.07 -3.99 2.98
N VAL A 104 -2.18 -3.86 3.96
CA VAL A 104 -1.16 -4.87 4.30
C VAL A 104 -1.11 -5.09 5.82
N TYR A 105 -1.12 -6.36 6.22
CA TYR A 105 -0.78 -6.81 7.58
C TYR A 105 -0.27 -8.25 7.58
N GLY A 106 0.94 -8.47 8.10
CA GLY A 106 1.60 -9.78 8.08
C GLY A 106 1.69 -10.35 6.66
N ASN A 107 1.08 -11.52 6.44
CA ASN A 107 0.95 -12.16 5.12
C ASN A 107 -0.40 -11.86 4.43
N THR A 108 -1.16 -10.90 4.93
CA THR A 108 -2.39 -10.44 4.29
C THR A 108 -2.09 -9.19 3.48
N SER A 109 -2.43 -9.23 2.20
CA SER A 109 -2.55 -8.01 1.38
C SER A 109 -3.86 -8.03 0.60
N ARG A 110 -4.51 -6.86 0.50
CA ARG A 110 -5.80 -6.67 -0.18
C ARG A 110 -5.80 -5.36 -0.95
N SER A 111 -6.05 -5.43 -2.25
CA SER A 111 -6.29 -4.24 -3.08
C SER A 111 -7.73 -3.74 -2.91
N LEU A 112 -7.86 -2.42 -2.92
CA LEU A 112 -9.08 -1.64 -2.78
C LEU A 112 -9.11 -0.63 -3.94
N TYR A 113 -10.22 -0.52 -4.65
CA TYR A 113 -10.45 0.48 -5.70
C TYR A 113 -11.96 0.78 -5.80
N GLN A 114 -12.39 1.66 -6.69
CA GLN A 114 -13.84 1.81 -6.93
C GLN A 114 -14.45 0.47 -7.39
N ASP A 115 -15.75 0.27 -7.17
CA ASP A 115 -16.48 -1.00 -7.41
C ASP A 115 -16.05 -2.25 -6.63
N LEU A 116 -14.86 -2.32 -6.00
CA LEU A 116 -14.40 -3.52 -5.30
C LEU A 116 -13.58 -3.23 -4.02
N PRO A 117 -13.67 -4.08 -2.97
CA PRO A 117 -14.52 -5.28 -2.84
C PRO A 117 -15.89 -5.01 -2.17
N VAL A 118 -16.23 -3.76 -1.81
CA VAL A 118 -17.39 -3.42 -0.95
C VAL A 118 -18.47 -2.59 -1.64
N ASN A 119 -18.53 -2.56 -2.98
CA ASN A 119 -19.45 -1.67 -3.72
C ASN A 119 -19.23 -0.20 -3.31
N THR A 120 -17.97 0.24 -3.25
CA THR A 120 -17.66 1.67 -3.17
C THR A 120 -18.42 2.36 -4.31
N PRO A 121 -19.37 3.28 -4.05
CA PRO A 121 -20.21 3.82 -5.11
C PRO A 121 -19.39 4.56 -6.18
N GLY A 122 -19.78 4.39 -7.44
CA GLY A 122 -19.06 4.93 -8.60
C GLY A 122 -18.23 3.85 -9.27
N ALA A 123 -18.24 3.86 -10.61
CA ALA A 123 -17.43 2.90 -11.35
C ALA A 123 -15.96 3.30 -11.28
N SER A 124 -15.03 2.37 -11.54
CA SER A 124 -13.68 2.79 -11.87
C SER A 124 -13.69 3.53 -13.21
N GLU A 125 -13.13 4.73 -13.27
CA GLU A 125 -12.86 5.45 -14.50
C GLU A 125 -11.37 5.77 -14.67
N ALA A 126 -10.95 5.96 -15.93
CA ALA A 126 -9.55 6.30 -16.21
C ALA A 126 -9.23 7.70 -15.65
N GLY A 127 -8.26 7.78 -14.75
CA GLY A 127 -7.82 9.03 -14.13
C GLY A 127 -8.40 9.34 -12.75
N ASP A 128 -9.24 8.46 -12.19
CA ASP A 128 -9.82 8.61 -10.84
C ASP A 128 -8.76 8.71 -9.75
N LYS A 129 -7.62 8.04 -9.97
CA LYS A 129 -6.47 8.04 -9.07
C LYS A 129 -6.86 7.67 -7.65
N PHE A 130 -7.71 6.66 -7.50
CA PHE A 130 -8.03 6.08 -6.20
C PHE A 130 -6.74 5.74 -5.46
N GLY A 131 -6.64 6.12 -4.19
CA GLY A 131 -5.39 5.98 -3.42
C GLY A 131 -4.43 7.16 -3.55
N ALA A 132 -4.81 8.26 -4.22
CA ALA A 132 -3.97 9.47 -4.30
C ALA A 132 -3.67 10.08 -2.92
N ALA A 133 -4.58 9.89 -1.96
CA ALA A 133 -4.38 10.19 -0.55
C ALA A 133 -5.02 9.10 0.30
N VAL A 134 -4.39 8.74 1.41
CA VAL A 134 -4.93 7.77 2.37
C VAL A 134 -4.77 8.29 3.80
N ALA A 135 -5.72 7.94 4.65
CA ALA A 135 -5.67 8.20 6.09
C ALA A 135 -6.42 7.08 6.82
N GLY A 136 -6.20 6.97 8.14
CA GLY A 136 -6.96 6.03 8.94
C GLY A 136 -6.70 6.15 10.42
N ASP A 137 -7.58 5.54 11.19
CA ASP A 137 -7.48 5.35 12.63
C ASP A 137 -7.82 3.90 13.01
N GLU A 138 -8.16 3.67 14.27
CA GLU A 138 -8.47 2.32 14.76
C GLU A 138 -9.79 1.73 14.23
N ASN A 139 -10.67 2.56 13.68
CA ASN A 139 -12.02 2.20 13.25
C ASN A 139 -12.26 2.41 11.75
N TYR A 140 -11.60 3.40 11.13
CA TYR A 140 -11.89 3.83 9.77
C TYR A 140 -10.62 4.01 8.94
N PHE A 141 -10.76 3.72 7.64
CA PHE A 141 -9.83 4.14 6.61
C PHE A 141 -10.54 5.12 5.67
N ALA A 142 -9.81 6.14 5.23
CA ALA A 142 -10.25 7.09 4.23
C ALA A 142 -9.29 7.05 3.04
N ILE A 143 -9.86 7.02 1.84
CA ILE A 143 -9.10 6.98 0.59
C ILE A 143 -9.66 8.04 -0.36
N GLY A 144 -8.78 8.88 -0.89
CA GLY A 144 -9.13 9.88 -1.89
C GLY A 144 -9.03 9.33 -3.30
N ALA A 145 -10.01 9.68 -4.13
CA ALA A 145 -10.04 9.53 -5.58
C ALA A 145 -10.41 10.90 -6.18
N PRO A 146 -9.41 11.74 -6.53
CA PRO A 146 -9.64 13.13 -6.90
C PRO A 146 -10.08 13.36 -8.36
N GLY A 147 -10.06 12.32 -9.19
CA GLY A 147 -10.45 12.38 -10.60
C GLY A 147 -11.96 12.44 -10.84
#